data_AF-A0A1H2YA95-F1
#
_entry.id   AF-A0A1H2YA95-F1
#
_cell.length_a   1.000
_cell.length_b   1.000
_cell.length_c   1.000
_cell.angle_alpha   90.00
_cell.angle_beta   90.00
_cell.angle_gamma   90.00
#
_symmetry.space_group_name_H-M   'P 1'
#
loop_
_entity.id
_entity.type
_entity.pdbx_description
1 polymer ?
#
loop_
_entity_poly.entity_id
_entity_poly.type
_entity_poly.pdbx_seq_one_letter_code
_entity_poly.pdbx_strand_id
1 'polypeptide(L)'
;MTNQGNIEKLHENLQAWRSHLLFVSDEMKFIEKLLHSYLFEPRTPKQFKRWEQFNIDFEKCRGHKDTLVQKIMENEKCLGGVLECASDKHDNHYSEKYEVLKTEILQFVETYQDLKTGIYDYAGLVLKKKKPITNV
;
A
#
# COMPACT_ATOMS: atom_id res chain seq x y z
N MET A 1 23.65 -13.85 19.92
CA MET A 1 22.24 -13.50 20.20
C MET A 1 21.40 -14.61 19.60
N THR A 2 20.58 -15.26 20.42
CA THR A 2 19.88 -16.53 20.13
C THR A 2 18.90 -16.40 18.96
N ASN A 3 18.90 -17.41 18.08
CA ASN A 3 18.12 -17.50 16.83
C ASN A 3 16.62 -17.17 17.01
N GLN A 4 16.08 -17.48 18.19
CA GLN A 4 14.70 -17.20 18.62
C GLN A 4 14.29 -15.71 18.52
N GLY A 5 15.13 -14.79 19.02
CA GLY A 5 14.80 -13.36 19.07
C GLY A 5 14.83 -12.68 17.69
N ASN A 6 15.47 -13.31 16.71
CA ASN A 6 15.46 -12.83 15.33
C ASN A 6 14.15 -13.25 14.64
N ILE A 7 13.73 -14.50 14.84
CA ILE A 7 12.48 -15.05 14.27
C ILE A 7 11.24 -14.31 14.77
N GLU A 8 11.17 -14.02 16.08
CA GLU A 8 10.05 -13.24 16.66
C GLU A 8 9.93 -11.86 16.02
N LYS A 9 11.06 -11.16 15.86
CA LYS A 9 11.10 -9.84 15.21
C LYS A 9 10.68 -9.89 13.74
N LEU A 10 11.07 -10.94 13.00
CA LEU A 10 10.64 -11.14 11.62
C LEU A 10 9.14 -11.34 11.53
N HIS A 11 8.57 -12.15 12.43
CA HIS A 11 7.14 -12.38 12.52
C HIS A 11 6.36 -11.10 12.87
N GLU A 12 6.83 -10.32 13.85
CA GLU A 12 6.25 -9.02 14.20
C GLU A 12 6.22 -8.06 13.01
N ASN A 13 7.31 -8.00 12.22
CA ASN A 13 7.38 -7.16 11.04
C ASN A 13 6.38 -7.61 9.96
N LEU A 14 6.25 -8.91 9.70
CA LEU A 14 5.27 -9.45 8.75
C LEU A 14 3.83 -9.08 9.16
N GLN A 15 3.50 -9.21 10.44
CA GLN A 15 2.19 -8.82 10.97
C GLN A 15 1.93 -7.31 10.85
N ALA A 16 2.94 -6.49 11.15
CA ALA A 16 2.85 -5.05 11.03
C ALA A 16 2.63 -4.62 9.57
N TRP A 17 3.40 -5.18 8.64
CA TRP A 17 3.24 -4.91 7.21
C TRP A 17 1.88 -5.35 6.68
N ARG A 18 1.42 -6.54 7.05
CA ARG A 18 0.09 -7.03 6.69
C ARG A 18 -1.00 -6.08 7.16
N SER A 19 -0.94 -5.67 8.42
CA SER A 19 -1.89 -4.74 9.02
C SER A 19 -1.89 -3.39 8.28
N HIS A 20 -0.70 -2.89 7.92
CA HIS A 20 -0.57 -1.66 7.15
C HIS A 20 -1.18 -1.78 5.75
N LEU A 21 -0.92 -2.88 5.02
CA LEU A 21 -1.51 -3.11 3.70
C LEU A 21 -3.03 -3.26 3.74
N LEU A 22 -3.59 -3.86 4.81
CA LEU A 22 -5.03 -3.91 5.01
C LEU A 22 -5.61 -2.52 5.25
N PHE A 23 -4.96 -1.70 6.08
CA PHE A 23 -5.34 -0.30 6.27
C PHE A 23 -5.32 0.47 4.95
N VAL A 24 -4.25 0.32 4.15
CA VAL A 24 -4.16 0.91 2.81
C VAL A 24 -5.32 0.46 1.92
N SER A 25 -5.77 -0.80 2.02
CA SER A 25 -6.92 -1.26 1.26
C SER A 25 -8.20 -0.49 1.59
N ASP A 26 -8.43 -0.15 2.85
CA ASP A 26 -9.61 0.62 3.24
C ASP A 26 -9.48 2.09 2.87
N GLU A 27 -8.27 2.63 2.98
CA GLU A 27 -7.96 3.98 2.53
C GLU A 27 -8.15 4.13 1.01
N MET A 28 -7.68 3.16 0.22
CA MET A 28 -7.90 3.13 -1.24
C MET A 28 -9.39 3.16 -1.58
N LYS A 29 -10.24 2.37 -0.89
CA LYS A 29 -11.70 2.41 -1.09
C LYS A 29 -12.29 3.79 -0.77
N PHE A 30 -11.79 4.46 0.26
CA PHE A 30 -12.22 5.81 0.61
C PHE A 30 -11.86 6.81 -0.49
N ILE A 31 -10.61 6.78 -0.96
CA ILE A 31 -10.15 7.72 -1.99
C ILE A 31 -10.85 7.45 -3.33
N GLU A 32 -11.09 6.19 -3.67
CA GLU A 32 -11.85 5.80 -4.86
C GLU A 32 -13.27 6.42 -4.81
N LYS A 33 -13.98 6.27 -3.69
CA LYS A 33 -15.29 6.92 -3.49
C LYS A 33 -15.22 8.44 -3.58
N LEU A 34 -14.14 9.05 -3.06
CA LEU A 34 -13.93 10.48 -3.15
C LEU A 34 -13.78 10.94 -4.61
N LEU A 35 -12.94 10.26 -5.39
CA LEU A 35 -12.69 10.56 -6.81
C LEU A 35 -13.91 10.36 -7.70
N HIS A 36 -14.81 9.45 -7.34
CA HIS A 36 -16.06 9.20 -8.06
C HIS A 36 -17.24 10.05 -7.55
N SER A 37 -17.04 10.88 -6.52
CA SER A 37 -18.09 11.77 -6.07
C SER A 37 -18.32 12.91 -7.08
N TYR A 38 -19.56 13.41 -7.14
CA TYR A 38 -19.97 14.54 -8.00
C TYR A 38 -19.09 15.80 -7.84
N LEU A 39 -18.37 15.89 -6.71
CA LEU A 39 -17.45 16.99 -6.47
C LEU A 39 -16.26 16.98 -7.43
N PHE A 40 -15.87 15.80 -7.94
CA PHE A 40 -14.65 15.55 -8.69
C PHE A 40 -14.89 15.24 -10.17
N GLU A 41 -16.16 15.28 -10.61
CA GLU A 41 -16.52 15.10 -12.02
C GLU A 41 -15.69 16.04 -12.91
N PRO A 42 -14.95 15.50 -13.88
CA PRO A 42 -14.10 16.29 -14.75
C PRO A 42 -14.94 17.16 -15.68
N ARG A 43 -14.72 18.47 -15.64
CA ARG A 43 -15.44 19.45 -16.48
C ARG A 43 -14.62 19.94 -17.67
N THR A 44 -13.37 19.49 -17.76
CA THR A 44 -12.44 19.84 -18.83
C THR A 44 -11.69 18.59 -19.30
N PRO A 45 -11.28 18.51 -20.58
CA PRO A 45 -10.50 17.38 -21.08
C PRO A 45 -9.21 17.14 -20.28
N LYS A 46 -8.56 18.21 -19.79
CA LYS A 46 -7.36 18.10 -18.94
C LYS A 46 -7.65 17.43 -17.60
N GLN A 47 -8.78 17.75 -16.97
CA GLN A 47 -9.21 17.10 -15.72
C GLN A 47 -9.59 15.64 -15.97
N PHE A 48 -10.27 15.35 -17.08
CA PHE A 48 -10.64 13.99 -17.45
C PHE A 48 -9.41 13.10 -17.60
N LYS A 49 -8.41 13.54 -18.38
CA LYS A 49 -7.14 12.81 -18.54
C LYS A 49 -6.44 12.56 -17.20
N ARG A 50 -6.44 13.56 -16.31
CA ARG A 50 -5.80 13.41 -14.99
C ARG A 50 -6.57 12.44 -14.09
N TRP A 51 -7.89 12.49 -14.11
CA TRP A 51 -8.76 11.57 -13.38
C TRP A 51 -8.59 10.13 -13.88
N GLU A 52 -8.59 9.92 -15.19
CA GLU A 52 -8.35 8.61 -15.81
C GLU A 52 -6.98 8.05 -15.42
N GLN A 53 -5.93 8.88 -15.45
CA GLN A 53 -4.59 8.49 -14.99
C GLN A 53 -4.60 8.03 -13.53
N PHE A 54 -5.29 8.75 -12.64
CA PHE A 54 -5.39 8.33 -11.24
C PHE A 54 -6.10 6.98 -11.08
N ASN A 55 -7.15 6.70 -11.86
CA ASN A 55 -7.80 5.38 -11.82
C ASN A 55 -6.86 4.27 -12.28
N ILE A 56 -6.09 4.49 -13.34
CA ILE A 56 -5.09 3.53 -13.83
C ILE A 56 -4.03 3.25 -12.76
N ASP A 57 -3.51 4.31 -12.13
CA ASP A 57 -2.47 4.19 -11.10
C ASP A 57 -3.02 3.54 -9.81
N PHE A 58 -4.29 3.77 -9.49
CA PHE A 58 -5.00 3.08 -8.40
C PHE A 58 -5.05 1.58 -8.62
N GLU A 59 -5.47 1.13 -9.80
CA GLU A 59 -5.60 -0.30 -10.08
C GLU A 59 -4.24 -1.00 -10.11
N LYS A 60 -3.20 -0.32 -10.61
CA LYS A 60 -1.82 -0.81 -10.49
C LYS A 60 -1.38 -0.95 -9.03
N CYS A 61 -1.61 0.08 -8.22
CA CYS A 61 -1.26 0.04 -6.80
C CYS A 61 -2.05 -1.03 -6.05
N ARG A 62 -3.34 -1.22 -6.37
CA ARG A 62 -4.19 -2.27 -5.80
C ARG A 62 -3.62 -3.66 -6.11
N GLY A 63 -3.29 -3.92 -7.38
CA GLY A 63 -2.69 -5.20 -7.78
C GLY A 63 -1.33 -5.46 -7.13
N HIS A 64 -0.48 -4.44 -7.01
CA HIS A 64 0.81 -4.56 -6.32
C HIS A 64 0.62 -4.87 -4.83
N LYS A 65 -0.29 -4.14 -4.15
CA LYS A 65 -0.66 -4.39 -2.75
C LYS A 65 -1.17 -5.83 -2.54
N ASP A 66 -2.07 -6.31 -3.40
CA ASP A 66 -2.60 -7.67 -3.31
C ASP A 66 -1.50 -8.73 -3.45
N THR A 67 -0.57 -8.50 -4.37
CA THR A 67 0.63 -9.34 -4.54
C THR A 67 1.48 -9.37 -3.27
N LEU A 68 1.71 -8.21 -2.63
CA LEU A 68 2.49 -8.13 -1.39
C LEU A 68 1.80 -8.85 -0.23
N VAL A 69 0.47 -8.74 -0.12
CA VAL A 69 -0.30 -9.48 0.90
C VAL A 69 -0.12 -10.99 0.72
N GLN A 70 -0.18 -11.50 -0.52
CA GLN A 70 0.07 -12.92 -0.78
C GLN A 70 1.50 -13.32 -0.40
N LYS A 71 2.51 -12.54 -0.79
CA LYS A 71 3.91 -12.80 -0.41
C LYS A 71 4.12 -12.83 1.11
N ILE A 72 3.48 -11.94 1.85
CA ILE A 72 3.52 -11.95 3.33
C ILE A 72 2.88 -13.24 3.86
N MET A 73 1.70 -13.61 3.38
CA MET A 73 1.02 -14.83 3.83
C MET A 73 1.84 -16.11 3.54
N GLU A 74 2.54 -16.16 2.41
CA GLU A 74 3.47 -17.24 2.08
C GLU A 74 4.66 -17.28 3.05
N ASN A 75 5.25 -16.12 3.35
CA ASN A 75 6.36 -16.01 4.31
C ASN A 75 5.94 -16.37 5.73
N GLU A 76 4.74 -16.00 6.17
CA GLU A 76 4.16 -16.39 7.46
C GLU A 76 4.01 -17.92 7.56
N LYS A 77 3.50 -18.57 6.50
CA LYS A 77 3.38 -20.05 6.43
C LYS A 77 4.75 -20.72 6.49
N CYS A 78 5.73 -20.21 5.75
CA CYS A 78 7.09 -20.73 5.77
C CYS A 78 7.74 -20.59 7.15
N LEU A 79 7.56 -19.44 7.82
CA LEU A 79 8.09 -19.20 9.16
C LEU A 79 7.49 -20.19 10.18
N GLY A 80 6.18 -20.46 10.10
CA GLY A 80 5.52 -21.48 10.92
C GLY A 80 6.14 -22.88 10.72
N GLY A 81 6.36 -23.29 9.46
CA GLY A 81 7.00 -24.58 9.16
C GLY A 81 8.47 -24.67 9.58
N VAL A 82 9.23 -23.57 9.54
CA VAL A 82 10.62 -23.52 10.01
C VAL A 82 10.72 -23.62 11.54
N LEU A 83 9.79 -23.00 12.26
CA LEU A 83 9.67 -23.15 13.72
C LEU A 83 9.38 -24.59 14.14
N GLU A 84 8.58 -25.32 13.35
CA GLU A 84 8.26 -26.73 13.59
C GLU A 84 9.41 -27.68 13.22
N CYS A 85 10.18 -27.34 12.18
CA CYS A 85 11.32 -28.13 11.68
C CYS A 85 12.65 -27.48 12.09
N ALA A 86 13.03 -27.56 13.38
CA ALA A 86 14.27 -27.00 13.92
C ALA A 86 15.56 -27.55 13.24
N SER A 87 15.89 -27.05 12.04
CA SER A 87 17.10 -27.40 11.32
C SER A 87 17.85 -26.15 10.88
N ASP A 88 19.12 -26.06 11.26
CA ASP A 88 20.02 -24.91 11.07
C ASP A 88 20.35 -24.60 9.59
N LYS A 89 19.76 -25.33 8.63
CA LYS A 89 20.06 -25.22 7.19
C LYS A 89 19.13 -24.27 6.42
N HIS A 90 18.16 -23.63 7.06
CA HIS A 90 17.16 -22.78 6.39
C HIS A 90 17.37 -21.27 6.54
N ASP A 91 18.43 -20.85 7.23
CA ASP A 91 18.58 -19.47 7.71
C ASP A 91 18.88 -18.45 6.59
N ASN A 92 19.81 -18.76 5.67
CA ASN A 92 20.25 -17.78 4.66
C ASN A 92 19.20 -17.50 3.56
N HIS A 93 18.55 -18.54 3.02
CA HIS A 93 17.55 -18.37 1.95
C HIS A 93 16.29 -17.66 2.44
N TYR A 94 15.93 -17.87 3.71
CA TYR A 94 14.82 -17.17 4.33
C TYR A 94 15.14 -15.69 4.51
N SER A 95 16.34 -15.36 5.00
CA SER A 95 16.79 -13.97 5.17
C SER A 95 16.81 -13.18 3.86
N GLU A 96 17.25 -13.79 2.75
CA GLU A 96 17.25 -13.13 1.44
C GLU A 96 15.82 -12.81 0.96
N LYS A 97 14.91 -13.79 1.04
CA LYS A 97 13.50 -13.59 0.68
C LYS A 97 12.83 -12.49 1.51
N TYR A 98 13.16 -12.44 2.80
CA TYR A 98 12.65 -11.42 3.70
C TYR A 98 13.14 -10.01 3.32
N GLU A 99 14.43 -9.82 3.03
CA GLU A 99 14.96 -8.51 2.64
C GLU A 99 14.43 -8.05 1.27
N VAL A 100 14.20 -8.98 0.34
CA VAL A 100 13.49 -8.68 -0.92
C VAL A 100 12.07 -8.18 -0.63
N LEU A 101 11.30 -8.92 0.17
CA LEU A 101 9.92 -8.53 0.53
C LEU A 101 9.86 -7.17 1.22
N LYS A 102 10.79 -6.93 2.16
CA LYS A 102 10.93 -5.64 2.84
C LYS A 102 11.16 -4.50 1.85
N THR A 103 12.07 -4.69 0.90
CA THR A 103 12.38 -3.69 -0.13
C THR A 103 11.15 -3.38 -0.98
N GLU A 104 10.42 -4.41 -1.42
CA GLU A 104 9.19 -4.25 -2.20
C GLU A 104 8.10 -3.51 -1.41
N ILE A 105 7.95 -3.80 -0.11
CA ILE A 105 6.99 -3.11 0.77
C ILE A 105 7.35 -1.64 0.92
N LEU A 106 8.62 -1.32 1.17
CA LEU A 106 9.08 0.07 1.28
C LEU A 106 8.82 0.84 -0.02
N GLN A 107 9.13 0.24 -1.17
CA GLN A 107 8.86 0.82 -2.47
C GLN A 107 7.36 1.02 -2.73
N PHE A 108 6.52 0.06 -2.31
CA PHE A 108 5.07 0.21 -2.38
C PHE A 108 4.57 1.38 -1.54
N VAL A 109 5.04 1.50 -0.29
CA VAL A 109 4.64 2.59 0.62
C VAL A 109 4.98 3.94 0.01
N GLU A 110 6.18 4.11 -0.54
CA GLU A 110 6.60 5.34 -1.22
C GLU A 110 5.72 5.63 -2.45
N THR A 111 5.54 4.64 -3.32
CA THR A 111 4.71 4.78 -4.54
C THR A 111 3.26 5.16 -4.20
N TYR A 112 2.70 4.53 -3.16
CA TYR A 112 1.33 4.81 -2.72
C TYR A 112 1.23 6.21 -2.09
N GLN A 113 2.23 6.64 -1.32
CA GLN A 113 2.30 7.98 -0.73
C GLN A 113 2.34 9.06 -1.82
N ASP A 114 3.09 8.85 -2.89
CA ASP A 114 3.15 9.77 -4.04
C ASP A 114 1.80 9.87 -4.76
N LEU A 115 1.16 8.73 -5.03
CA LEU A 115 -0.18 8.68 -5.62
C LEU A 115 -1.18 9.44 -4.75
N LYS A 116 -1.20 9.16 -3.45
CA LYS A 116 -2.08 9.79 -2.47
C LYS A 116 -1.89 11.30 -2.42
N THR A 117 -0.64 11.76 -2.41
CA THR A 117 -0.30 13.18 -2.44
C THR A 117 -0.84 13.85 -3.70
N GLY A 118 -0.62 13.23 -4.88
CA GLY A 118 -1.11 13.75 -6.14
C GLY A 118 -2.65 13.87 -6.19
N ILE A 119 -3.37 12.93 -5.58
CA ILE A 119 -4.82 12.96 -5.50
C ILE A 119 -5.31 14.06 -4.54
N TYR A 120 -4.67 14.22 -3.39
CA TYR A 120 -5.03 15.27 -2.44
C TYR A 120 -4.75 16.67 -2.97
N ASP A 121 -3.67 16.85 -3.71
CA ASP A 121 -3.40 18.12 -4.40
C ASP A 121 -4.49 18.42 -5.43
N TYR A 122 -4.88 17.41 -6.23
CA TYR A 122 -5.99 17.55 -7.17
C TYR A 122 -7.31 17.88 -6.45
N ALA A 123 -7.61 17.20 -5.34
CA ALA A 123 -8.77 17.46 -4.51
C ALA A 123 -8.78 18.87 -3.96
N GLY A 124 -7.65 19.34 -3.43
CA GLY A 124 -7.49 20.69 -2.92
C GLY A 124 -7.78 21.75 -4.00
N LEU A 125 -7.32 21.53 -5.23
CA LEU A 125 -7.59 22.42 -6.36
C LEU A 125 -9.07 22.45 -6.74
N VAL A 126 -9.73 21.29 -6.77
CA VAL A 126 -11.16 21.17 -7.09
C VAL A 126 -12.02 21.84 -6.02
N LEU A 127 -11.72 21.58 -4.74
CA LEU A 127 -12.48 22.12 -3.60
C LEU A 127 -12.28 23.64 -3.44
N LYS A 128 -11.06 24.16 -3.64
CA LYS A 128 -10.79 25.62 -3.59
C LYS A 128 -11.58 26.39 -4.65
N LYS A 129 -11.75 25.83 -5.85
CA LYS A 129 -12.55 26.45 -6.92
C LYS A 129 -14.05 26.51 -6.62
N LYS A 130 -14.54 25.70 -5.69
CA LYS A 130 -15.97 25.61 -5.31
C LYS A 130 -16.32 26.44 -4.07
N LYS A 131 -15.37 27.20 -3.48
CA LYS A 131 -15.69 28.09 -2.36
C LYS A 131 -16.74 29.11 -2.84
N PRO A 132 -17.94 29.19 -2.23
CA PRO A 132 -18.87 30.24 -2.55
C PRO A 132 -18.19 31.57 -2.23
N ILE A 133 -18.26 32.54 -3.15
CA ILE A 133 -17.98 33.92 -2.80
C ILE A 133 -19.13 34.30 -1.86
N THR A 134 -18.89 34.24 -0.55
CA THR A 134 -19.75 34.88 0.43
C THR A 134 -19.64 36.38 0.18
N ASN A 135 -20.56 36.91 -0.62
CA ASN A 135 -20.88 38.33 -0.60
C ASN A 135 -21.57 38.57 0.75
N VAL A 136 -20.80 39.05 1.73
CA VAL A 136 -21.31 39.68 2.94
C VAL A 136 -21.26 41.18 2.71
#